data_AF-A0A1I0MQZ2-F1
#
_entry.id   AF-A0A1I0MQZ2-F1
#
_cell.length_a   1.000
_cell.length_b   1.000
_cell.length_c   1.000
_cell.angle_alpha   90.00
_cell.angle_beta   90.00
_cell.angle_gamma   90.00
#
_symmetry.space_group_name_H-M   'P 1'
#
loop_
_entity.id
_entity.type
_entity.pdbx_description
1 polymer ?
#
loop_
_entity_poly.entity_id
_entity_poly.type
_entity_poly.pdbx_seq_one_letter_code
_entity_poly.pdbx_strand_id
1 'polypeptide(L)'
;MALGSVQRTVDALVTGAGRRLAATTPAAERWLLVARDRYARAYVAATRLRNRLRYDAPPDPYRLVHVDPADVQGMVGRDRPMYRAAGVVEDGDWDRVDERFDDTDVYRAYRAHFEDGVPWRDTAFYDRILDELDSGRVRWGCSTRAEFDARCERLDDLYEAIASDGFRSQAALAGDGGGTLGEPSRLPTERRKREVAVHVGRDGAVLFADGRNRLSIAKLLGLDSVPVRVLRRHADWQATRDAVARGEAVDADSDHPDLPDGAGDGSGTGGG
;
A
#
# COMPACT_ATOMS: atom_id res chain seq x y z
N MET A 1 5.17 -26.85 -6.37
CA MET A 1 6.35 -26.22 -7.04
C MET A 1 6.18 -25.96 -8.55
N ALA A 2 5.36 -26.70 -9.30
CA ALA A 2 5.20 -26.51 -10.76
C ALA A 2 4.42 -25.24 -11.19
N LEU A 3 3.37 -24.84 -10.45
CA LEU A 3 2.54 -23.66 -10.77
C LEU A 3 3.29 -22.32 -10.71
N GLY A 4 4.21 -22.17 -9.75
CA GLY A 4 5.00 -20.95 -9.59
C GLY A 4 6.05 -20.74 -10.69
N SER A 5 6.50 -21.81 -11.36
CA SER A 5 7.43 -21.72 -12.50
C SER A 5 6.70 -21.21 -13.74
N VAL A 6 5.56 -21.82 -14.08
CA VAL A 6 4.74 -21.42 -15.25
C VAL A 6 4.23 -19.98 -15.10
N GLN A 7 3.82 -19.57 -13.89
CA GLN A 7 3.34 -18.21 -13.63
C GLN A 7 4.43 -17.12 -13.69
N ARG A 8 5.68 -17.44 -13.33
CA ARG A 8 6.82 -16.50 -13.51
C ARG A 8 7.14 -16.31 -14.99
N THR A 9 7.06 -17.37 -15.79
CA THR A 9 7.29 -17.33 -17.23
C THR A 9 6.21 -16.51 -17.96
N VAL A 10 4.93 -16.69 -17.59
CA VAL A 10 3.83 -15.88 -18.15
C VAL A 10 4.01 -14.40 -17.86
N ASP A 11 4.45 -14.04 -16.65
CA ASP A 11 4.68 -12.63 -16.29
C ASP A 11 5.91 -12.03 -16.96
N ALA A 12 6.99 -12.78 -17.09
CA ALA A 12 8.16 -12.35 -17.84
C ALA A 12 7.81 -12.14 -19.32
N LEU A 13 6.95 -13.00 -19.89
CA LEU A 13 6.42 -12.85 -21.24
C LEU A 13 5.47 -11.65 -21.35
N VAL A 14 4.52 -11.46 -20.44
CA VAL A 14 3.57 -10.33 -20.49
C VAL A 14 4.29 -8.99 -20.26
N THR A 15 5.24 -8.95 -19.33
CA THR A 15 6.00 -7.72 -19.01
C THR A 15 7.07 -7.42 -20.07
N GLY A 16 7.76 -8.46 -20.56
CA GLY A 16 8.83 -8.36 -21.57
C GLY A 16 8.30 -8.13 -22.98
N ALA A 17 7.29 -8.90 -23.41
CA ALA A 17 6.63 -8.68 -24.69
C ALA A 17 5.80 -7.40 -24.68
N GLY A 18 5.16 -7.05 -23.56
CA GLY A 18 4.42 -5.80 -23.40
C GLY A 18 5.30 -4.56 -23.55
N ARG A 19 6.52 -4.55 -22.99
CA ARG A 19 7.48 -3.44 -23.18
C ARG A 19 7.96 -3.32 -24.64
N ARG A 20 8.22 -4.46 -25.31
CA ARG A 20 8.61 -4.45 -26.73
C ARG A 20 7.48 -4.00 -27.65
N LEU A 21 6.24 -4.48 -27.43
CA LEU A 21 5.06 -4.08 -28.21
C LEU A 21 4.65 -2.62 -27.97
N ALA A 22 4.75 -2.12 -26.74
CA ALA A 22 4.49 -0.70 -26.45
C ALA A 22 5.51 0.22 -27.17
N ALA A 23 6.77 -0.21 -27.28
CA ALA A 23 7.81 0.53 -28.00
C ALA A 23 7.63 0.50 -29.53
N THR A 24 7.08 -0.58 -30.10
CA THR A 24 6.89 -0.72 -31.56
C THR A 24 5.49 -0.30 -32.05
N THR A 25 4.50 -0.18 -31.17
CA THR A 25 3.14 0.20 -31.54
C THR A 25 2.47 0.99 -30.39
N PRO A 26 2.66 2.32 -30.33
CA PRO A 26 2.06 3.18 -29.31
C PRO A 26 0.53 3.05 -29.23
N ALA A 27 -0.13 2.77 -30.36
CA ALA A 27 -1.58 2.53 -30.41
C ALA A 27 -2.03 1.27 -29.62
N ALA A 28 -1.13 0.30 -29.38
CA ALA A 28 -1.41 -0.92 -28.62
C ALA A 28 -1.21 -0.73 -27.10
N GLU A 29 -0.52 0.33 -26.67
CA GLU A 29 -0.20 0.57 -25.26
C GLU A 29 -1.48 0.63 -24.40
N ARG A 30 -2.49 1.38 -24.86
CA ARG A 30 -3.79 1.47 -24.18
C ARG A 30 -4.45 0.10 -24.00
N TRP A 31 -4.41 -0.74 -25.02
CA TRP A 31 -5.00 -2.09 -24.98
C TRP A 31 -4.25 -3.02 -24.03
N LEU A 32 -2.92 -2.95 -24.03
CA LEU A 32 -2.07 -3.69 -23.09
C LEU A 32 -2.34 -3.28 -21.64
N LEU A 33 -2.49 -1.99 -21.37
CA LEU A 33 -2.85 -1.49 -20.04
C LEU A 33 -4.22 -2.01 -19.58
N VAL A 34 -5.22 -2.00 -20.46
CA VAL A 34 -6.56 -2.55 -20.17
C VAL A 34 -6.51 -4.06 -19.95
N ALA A 35 -5.76 -4.80 -20.77
CA ALA A 35 -5.58 -6.25 -20.61
C ALA A 35 -4.91 -6.60 -19.28
N ARG A 36 -3.85 -5.86 -18.92
CA ARG A 36 -3.16 -5.99 -17.63
C ARG A 36 -4.10 -5.70 -16.45
N ASP A 37 -4.90 -4.64 -16.52
CA ASP A 37 -5.90 -4.32 -15.48
C ASP A 37 -6.94 -5.46 -15.35
N ARG A 38 -7.45 -5.98 -16.46
CA ARG A 38 -8.38 -7.13 -16.46
C ARG A 38 -7.75 -8.36 -15.82
N TYR A 39 -6.51 -8.70 -16.19
CA TYR A 39 -5.77 -9.82 -15.60
C TYR A 39 -5.56 -9.64 -14.10
N ALA A 40 -5.12 -8.45 -13.65
CA ALA A 40 -4.94 -8.16 -12.23
C ALA A 40 -6.24 -8.29 -11.44
N ARG A 41 -7.37 -7.81 -11.98
CA ARG A 41 -8.70 -7.98 -11.34
C ARG A 41 -9.13 -9.43 -11.28
N ALA A 42 -8.94 -10.20 -12.35
CA ALA A 42 -9.25 -11.62 -12.38
C ALA A 42 -8.42 -12.39 -11.35
N TYR A 43 -7.13 -12.07 -11.22
CA TYR A 43 -6.24 -12.66 -10.22
C TYR A 43 -6.73 -12.39 -8.78
N VAL A 44 -7.07 -11.14 -8.47
CA VAL A 44 -7.58 -10.78 -7.13
C VAL A 44 -8.94 -11.43 -6.87
N ALA A 45 -9.82 -11.49 -7.87
CA ALA A 45 -11.12 -12.15 -7.74
C ALA A 45 -10.98 -13.66 -7.47
N ALA A 46 -10.08 -14.34 -8.19
CA ALA A 46 -9.78 -15.75 -7.95
C ALA A 46 -9.18 -15.98 -6.55
N THR A 47 -8.29 -15.09 -6.11
CA THR A 47 -7.71 -15.13 -4.74
C THR A 47 -8.79 -14.97 -3.68
N ARG A 48 -9.69 -13.99 -3.85
CA ARG A 48 -10.83 -13.77 -2.94
C ARG A 48 -11.75 -14.98 -2.89
N LEU A 49 -12.06 -15.59 -4.04
CA LEU A 49 -12.88 -16.80 -4.09
C LEU A 49 -12.22 -17.97 -3.35
N ARG A 50 -10.93 -18.20 -3.59
CA ARG A 50 -10.18 -19.25 -2.89
C ARG A 50 -10.16 -19.02 -1.38
N ASN A 51 -9.99 -17.78 -0.94
CA ASN A 51 -9.97 -17.44 0.48
C ASN A 51 -11.33 -17.68 1.14
N ARG A 52 -12.44 -17.33 0.47
CA ARG A 52 -13.80 -17.61 0.96
C ARG A 52 -14.11 -19.09 1.16
N LEU A 53 -13.39 -19.96 0.45
CA LEU A 53 -13.53 -21.41 0.60
C LEU A 53 -12.60 -21.99 1.68
N ARG A 54 -11.60 -21.22 2.14
CA ARG A 54 -10.53 -21.72 3.01
C ARG A 54 -10.58 -21.17 4.43
N TYR A 55 -11.07 -19.95 4.61
CA TYR A 55 -10.97 -19.20 5.86
C TYR A 55 -12.36 -18.81 6.34
N ASP A 56 -12.56 -18.87 7.66
CA ASP A 56 -13.80 -18.43 8.32
C ASP A 56 -13.93 -16.90 8.32
N ALA A 57 -12.80 -16.19 8.40
CA ALA A 57 -12.69 -14.74 8.26
C ALA A 57 -11.96 -14.36 6.96
N PRO A 58 -12.51 -14.63 5.75
CA PRO A 58 -11.77 -14.50 4.51
C PRO A 58 -11.30 -13.06 4.25
N PRO A 59 -10.00 -12.85 3.95
CA PRO A 59 -9.48 -11.53 3.57
C PRO A 59 -10.28 -10.88 2.44
N ASP A 60 -10.75 -9.65 2.67
CA ASP A 60 -11.26 -8.79 1.60
C ASP A 60 -10.15 -7.86 1.10
N PRO A 61 -9.62 -8.05 -0.13
CA PRO A 61 -8.52 -7.25 -0.66
C PRO A 61 -8.86 -5.79 -0.95
N TYR A 62 -10.14 -5.40 -0.86
CA TYR A 62 -10.63 -4.05 -1.15
C TYR A 62 -11.24 -3.36 0.06
N ARG A 63 -11.44 -4.06 1.19
CA ARG A 63 -11.80 -3.43 2.47
C ARG A 63 -10.65 -2.51 2.90
N LEU A 64 -11.01 -1.29 3.29
CA LEU A 64 -10.11 -0.37 3.98
C LEU A 64 -10.26 -0.64 5.47
N VAL A 65 -9.13 -0.72 6.17
CA VAL A 65 -9.07 -0.72 7.63
C VAL A 65 -8.47 0.60 8.07
N HIS A 66 -8.87 1.10 9.23
CA HIS A 66 -8.37 2.35 9.78
C HIS A 66 -7.30 2.01 10.81
N VAL A 67 -6.10 2.55 10.64
CA VAL A 67 -4.97 2.31 11.54
C VAL A 67 -4.42 3.64 12.02
N ASP A 68 -3.86 3.67 13.22
CA ASP A 68 -3.02 4.78 13.64
C ASP A 68 -1.73 4.75 12.78
N PRO A 69 -1.38 5.85 12.08
CA PRO A 69 -0.09 5.97 11.39
C PRO A 69 1.12 5.63 12.27
N ALA A 70 1.07 5.89 13.57
CA ALA A 70 2.13 5.60 14.53
C ALA A 70 2.37 4.09 14.70
N ASP A 71 1.33 3.26 14.56
CA ASP A 71 1.43 1.80 14.64
C ASP A 71 2.18 1.19 13.46
N VAL A 72 2.28 1.92 12.35
CA VAL A 72 3.04 1.48 11.17
C VAL A 72 4.52 1.74 11.39
N GLN A 73 5.18 0.85 12.14
CA GLN A 73 6.59 1.02 12.52
C GLN A 73 7.57 0.36 11.56
N GLY A 74 7.26 -0.84 11.06
CA GLY A 74 8.15 -1.64 10.21
C GLY A 74 7.85 -1.48 8.72
N MET A 75 8.81 -1.79 7.86
CA MET A 75 8.62 -1.84 6.41
C MET A 75 9.04 -3.19 5.83
N VAL A 76 8.18 -3.76 4.98
CA VAL A 76 8.52 -4.94 4.17
C VAL A 76 8.90 -4.50 2.76
N GLY A 77 10.05 -4.97 2.28
CA GLY A 77 10.49 -4.75 0.91
C GLY A 77 9.49 -5.28 -0.12
N ARG A 78 9.32 -4.55 -1.22
CA ARG A 78 8.38 -4.95 -2.28
C ARG A 78 8.93 -6.13 -3.09
N ASP A 79 8.45 -7.33 -2.81
CA ASP A 79 8.83 -8.57 -3.50
C ASP A 79 7.97 -8.87 -4.75
N ARG A 80 6.77 -8.29 -4.85
CA ARG A 80 5.81 -8.56 -5.92
C ARG A 80 4.92 -7.35 -6.28
N PRO A 81 4.22 -7.39 -7.42
CA PRO A 81 3.19 -6.40 -7.72
C PRO A 81 2.04 -6.43 -6.70
N MET A 82 1.50 -5.27 -6.33
CA MET A 82 0.45 -5.18 -5.30
C MET A 82 -0.80 -6.04 -5.56
N TYR A 83 -1.24 -6.19 -6.82
CA TYR A 83 -2.38 -7.06 -7.12
C TYR A 83 -2.11 -8.54 -6.82
N ARG A 84 -0.83 -8.95 -6.79
CA ARG A 84 -0.43 -10.30 -6.39
C ARG A 84 -0.30 -10.48 -4.90
N ALA A 85 -0.08 -9.38 -4.17
CA ALA A 85 -0.10 -9.41 -2.71
C ALA A 85 -1.52 -9.30 -2.17
N ALA A 86 -2.45 -8.68 -2.90
CA ALA A 86 -3.79 -8.35 -2.42
C ALA A 86 -4.64 -9.58 -2.04
N GLY A 87 -4.94 -9.71 -0.74
CA GLY A 87 -5.68 -10.83 -0.15
C GLY A 87 -4.83 -12.06 0.11
N VAL A 88 -3.51 -11.98 0.02
CA VAL A 88 -2.66 -13.15 0.24
C VAL A 88 -2.52 -13.45 1.72
N VAL A 89 -2.58 -14.73 2.05
CA VAL A 89 -2.21 -15.27 3.37
C VAL A 89 -1.01 -16.17 3.14
N GLU A 90 0.12 -15.84 3.75
CA GLU A 90 1.39 -16.54 3.57
C GLU A 90 2.11 -16.69 4.91
N ASP A 91 2.65 -17.89 5.13
CA ASP A 91 3.49 -18.23 6.26
C ASP A 91 4.96 -17.83 6.00
N GLY A 92 5.82 -18.02 7.00
CA GLY A 92 7.25 -17.79 6.95
C GLY A 92 7.68 -16.41 7.46
N ASP A 93 8.98 -16.15 7.46
CA ASP A 93 9.57 -15.02 8.21
C ASP A 93 9.58 -13.68 7.48
N TRP A 94 8.66 -13.47 6.54
CA TRP A 94 8.62 -12.25 5.73
C TRP A 94 8.23 -11.00 6.53
N ASP A 95 7.60 -11.18 7.68
CA ASP A 95 7.12 -10.14 8.59
C ASP A 95 8.19 -9.70 9.60
N ARG A 96 9.29 -10.46 9.73
CA ARG A 96 10.43 -10.10 10.57
C ARG A 96 11.28 -9.06 9.85
N VAL A 97 11.08 -7.80 10.21
CA VAL A 97 11.74 -6.66 9.59
C VAL A 97 12.62 -5.94 10.61
N ASP A 98 13.84 -5.64 10.21
CA ASP A 98 14.79 -4.85 11.02
C ASP A 98 14.69 -3.34 10.69
N GLU A 99 14.15 -3.00 9.52
CA GLU A 99 14.05 -1.61 9.03
C GLU A 99 12.76 -0.95 9.51
N ARG A 100 12.90 0.14 10.28
CA ARG A 100 11.79 1.01 10.67
C ARG A 100 11.44 1.98 9.55
N PHE A 101 10.15 2.25 9.37
CA PHE A 101 9.66 3.22 8.40
C PHE A 101 10.23 4.63 8.63
N ASP A 102 10.29 5.03 9.90
CA ASP A 102 10.76 6.36 10.31
C ASP A 102 12.28 6.54 10.09
N ASP A 103 13.02 5.43 9.91
CA ASP A 103 14.44 5.45 9.59
C ASP A 103 14.73 5.56 8.08
N THR A 104 13.70 5.48 7.24
CA THR A 104 13.86 5.64 5.80
C THR A 104 14.32 7.05 5.45
N ASP A 105 15.18 7.15 4.45
CA ASP A 105 15.70 8.42 3.94
C ASP A 105 14.59 9.38 3.49
N VAL A 106 13.52 8.85 2.90
CA VAL A 106 12.32 9.62 2.51
C VAL A 106 11.64 10.20 3.74
N TYR A 107 11.39 9.41 4.80
CA TYR A 107 10.71 9.93 5.99
C TYR A 107 11.56 11.02 6.67
N ARG A 108 12.87 10.80 6.80
CA ARG A 108 13.79 11.78 7.37
C ARG A 108 13.82 13.08 6.58
N ALA A 109 13.73 13.02 5.25
CA ALA A 109 13.67 14.21 4.41
C ALA A 109 12.35 14.97 4.56
N TYR A 110 11.22 14.26 4.68
CA TYR A 110 9.93 14.90 4.95
C TYR A 110 9.94 15.60 6.30
N ARG A 111 10.49 14.95 7.33
CA ARG A 111 10.65 15.54 8.65
C ARG A 111 11.49 16.82 8.60
N ALA A 112 12.67 16.75 7.98
CA ALA A 112 13.54 17.91 7.81
C ALA A 112 12.84 19.06 7.07
N HIS A 113 12.04 18.74 6.05
CA HIS A 113 11.34 19.76 5.29
C HIS A 113 10.18 20.39 6.06
N PHE A 114 9.25 19.58 6.57
CA PHE A 114 7.99 20.06 7.14
C PHE A 114 8.08 20.44 8.62
N GLU A 115 8.93 19.79 9.42
CA GLU A 115 9.11 20.12 10.84
C GLU A 115 10.26 21.10 11.05
N ASP A 116 11.41 20.87 10.40
CA ASP A 116 12.62 21.68 10.61
C ASP A 116 12.74 22.87 9.63
N GLY A 117 11.83 22.99 8.66
CA GLY A 117 11.80 24.09 7.68
C GLY A 117 12.94 24.07 6.66
N VAL A 118 13.63 22.94 6.49
CA VAL A 118 14.74 22.79 5.54
C VAL A 118 14.19 22.73 4.12
N PRO A 119 14.59 23.60 3.18
CA PRO A 119 14.15 23.50 1.79
C PRO A 119 14.47 22.12 1.19
N TRP A 120 13.59 21.57 0.34
CA TRP A 120 13.83 20.26 -0.30
C TRP A 120 15.22 20.16 -0.92
N ARG A 121 15.67 21.22 -1.59
CA ARG A 121 16.97 21.32 -2.27
C ARG A 121 18.18 21.11 -1.36
N ASP A 122 18.00 21.31 -0.05
CA ASP A 122 19.06 21.22 0.95
C ASP A 122 18.98 19.90 1.74
N THR A 123 18.06 19.00 1.37
CA THR A 123 17.94 17.68 1.99
C THR A 123 18.87 16.66 1.32
N ALA A 124 19.52 15.80 2.12
CA ALA A 124 20.35 14.71 1.60
C ALA A 124 19.59 13.74 0.68
N PHE A 125 18.27 13.63 0.86
CA PHE A 125 17.38 12.89 -0.04
C PHE A 125 17.34 13.50 -1.43
N TYR A 126 17.22 14.83 -1.54
CA TYR A 126 17.15 15.54 -2.80
C TYR A 126 18.45 15.38 -3.59
N ASP A 127 19.60 15.57 -2.95
CA ASP A 127 20.92 15.37 -3.57
C ASP A 127 21.07 13.96 -4.12
N ARG A 128 20.74 12.94 -3.32
CA ARG A 128 20.79 11.53 -3.76
C ARG A 128 19.89 11.29 -4.98
N ILE A 129 18.70 11.92 -5.04
CA ILE A 129 17.82 11.77 -6.21
C ILE A 129 18.39 12.50 -7.42
N LEU A 130 18.96 13.69 -7.27
CA LEU A 130 19.61 14.37 -8.38
C LEU A 130 20.75 13.55 -8.98
N ASP A 131 21.62 12.98 -8.15
CA ASP A 131 22.69 12.09 -8.62
C ASP A 131 22.14 10.89 -9.41
N GLU A 132 20.99 10.36 -9.00
CA GLU A 132 20.31 9.29 -9.73
C GLU A 132 19.78 9.77 -11.09
N LEU A 133 19.15 10.94 -11.15
CA LEU A 133 18.64 11.52 -12.39
C LEU A 133 19.78 11.84 -13.37
N ASP A 134 20.87 12.43 -12.88
CA ASP A 134 22.05 12.77 -13.66
C ASP A 134 22.77 11.52 -14.19
N SER A 135 22.68 10.40 -13.48
CA SER A 135 23.13 9.09 -13.98
C SER A 135 22.20 8.45 -15.03
N GLY A 136 21.13 9.14 -15.44
CA GLY A 136 20.15 8.69 -16.42
C GLY A 136 19.06 7.77 -15.86
N ARG A 137 18.94 7.64 -14.53
CA ARG A 137 17.84 6.87 -13.93
C ARG A 137 16.58 7.71 -13.90
N VAL A 138 15.44 7.09 -14.20
CA VAL A 138 14.13 7.74 -14.07
C VAL A 138 13.53 7.38 -12.70
N ARG A 139 13.11 8.39 -11.93
CA ARG A 139 12.53 8.22 -10.59
C ARG A 139 11.15 8.86 -10.52
N TRP A 140 10.13 8.06 -10.22
CA TRP A 140 8.74 8.50 -10.12
C TRP A 140 8.22 9.28 -11.35
N GLY A 141 8.74 8.95 -12.53
CA GLY A 141 8.42 9.65 -13.79
C GLY A 141 9.23 10.92 -14.03
N CYS A 142 10.08 11.33 -13.09
CA CYS A 142 11.04 12.40 -13.26
C CYS A 142 12.32 11.84 -13.88
N SER A 143 12.78 12.49 -14.93
CA SER A 143 14.06 12.23 -15.61
C SER A 143 15.00 13.43 -15.54
N THR A 144 14.49 14.59 -15.11
CA THR A 144 15.23 15.84 -15.00
C THR A 144 15.04 16.50 -13.64
N ARG A 145 15.97 17.39 -13.28
CA ARG A 145 15.87 18.22 -12.08
C ARG A 145 14.58 19.05 -12.04
N ALA A 146 14.20 19.68 -13.16
CA ALA A 146 12.99 20.50 -13.22
C ALA A 146 11.71 19.70 -12.95
N GLU A 147 11.62 18.47 -13.49
CA GLU A 147 10.49 17.57 -13.22
C GLU A 147 10.44 17.12 -11.76
N PHE A 148 11.60 16.99 -11.12
CA PHE A 148 11.72 16.64 -9.72
C PHE A 148 11.41 17.82 -8.79
N ASP A 149 11.82 19.04 -9.15
CA ASP A 149 11.44 20.27 -8.45
C ASP A 149 9.92 20.44 -8.45
N ALA A 150 9.28 20.33 -9.62
CA ALA A 150 7.83 20.37 -9.73
C ALA A 150 7.16 19.21 -8.96
N ARG A 151 7.85 18.08 -8.77
CA ARG A 151 7.35 17.01 -7.91
C ARG A 151 7.39 17.39 -6.44
N CYS A 152 8.44 18.08 -5.99
CA CYS A 152 8.56 18.55 -4.62
C CYS A 152 7.46 19.56 -4.28
N GLU A 153 7.19 20.52 -5.17
CA GLU A 153 6.06 21.47 -5.01
C GLU A 153 4.71 20.74 -4.83
N ARG A 154 4.46 19.68 -5.62
CA ARG A 154 3.25 18.84 -5.44
C ARG A 154 3.24 18.03 -4.13
N LEU A 155 4.39 17.80 -3.50
CA LEU A 155 4.44 17.21 -2.16
C LEU A 155 4.01 18.22 -1.10
N ASP A 156 4.41 19.48 -1.27
CA ASP A 156 4.02 20.58 -0.40
C ASP A 156 2.50 20.81 -0.50
N ASP A 157 1.96 20.88 -1.73
CA ASP A 157 0.51 20.96 -1.95
C ASP A 157 -0.25 19.76 -1.32
N LEU A 158 0.34 18.56 -1.34
CA LEU A 158 -0.27 17.38 -0.72
C LEU A 158 -0.25 17.48 0.80
N TYR A 159 0.84 17.98 1.38
CA TYR A 159 0.97 18.20 2.81
C TYR A 159 -0.10 19.19 3.28
N GLU A 160 -0.18 20.35 2.63
CA GLU A 160 -1.15 21.40 2.95
C GLU A 160 -2.60 20.90 2.79
N ALA A 161 -2.89 20.13 1.74
CA ALA A 161 -4.22 19.54 1.55
C ALA A 161 -4.59 18.56 2.68
N ILE A 162 -3.66 17.72 3.14
CA ILE A 162 -3.94 16.78 4.26
C ILE A 162 -4.01 17.53 5.59
N ALA A 163 -3.19 18.57 5.79
CA ALA A 163 -3.20 19.38 6.99
C ALA A 163 -4.51 20.17 7.16
N SER A 164 -5.05 20.69 6.06
CA SER A 164 -6.29 21.48 6.06
C SER A 164 -7.56 20.63 6.01
N ASP A 165 -7.63 19.63 5.13
CA ASP A 165 -8.85 18.85 4.88
C ASP A 165 -8.88 17.49 5.61
N GLY A 166 -7.79 17.12 6.28
CA GLY A 166 -7.59 15.79 6.85
C GLY A 166 -7.28 14.72 5.81
N PHE A 167 -7.10 13.47 6.27
CA PHE A 167 -6.72 12.38 5.37
C PHE A 167 -7.92 11.79 4.63
N ARG A 168 -7.97 12.04 3.32
CA ARG A 168 -9.05 11.51 2.45
C ARG A 168 -8.58 10.31 1.62
N SER A 169 -9.38 9.23 1.60
CA SER A 169 -9.10 8.09 0.71
C SER A 169 -9.13 8.50 -0.76
N GLN A 170 -8.45 7.75 -1.62
CA GLN A 170 -8.45 8.01 -3.06
C GLN A 170 -9.85 7.82 -3.67
N ALA A 171 -10.68 6.96 -3.08
CA ALA A 171 -12.09 6.87 -3.46
C ALA A 171 -12.82 8.21 -3.23
N ALA A 172 -12.64 8.82 -2.06
CA ALA A 172 -13.23 10.12 -1.74
C ALA A 172 -12.71 11.24 -2.67
N LEU A 173 -11.40 11.24 -2.98
CA LEU A 173 -10.78 12.24 -3.86
C LEU A 173 -11.17 12.10 -5.35
N ALA A 174 -11.68 10.95 -5.80
CA ALA A 174 -12.13 10.80 -7.18
C ALA A 174 -13.40 11.58 -7.51
N GLY A 175 -14.22 11.90 -6.51
CA GLY A 175 -15.40 12.74 -6.68
C GLY A 175 -15.04 14.18 -7.05
N ASP A 176 -13.87 14.65 -6.59
CA ASP A 176 -13.50 16.08 -6.57
C ASP A 176 -12.39 16.44 -7.57
N GLY A 177 -12.10 15.57 -8.54
CA GLY A 177 -11.13 15.88 -9.62
C GLY A 177 -9.75 15.23 -9.50
N GLY A 178 -9.51 14.40 -8.48
CA GLY A 178 -8.28 13.60 -8.33
C GLY A 178 -7.28 14.14 -7.30
N GLY A 179 -6.33 13.29 -6.89
CA GLY A 179 -5.32 13.65 -5.88
C GLY A 179 -4.11 14.40 -6.43
N THR A 180 -3.39 15.10 -5.55
CA THR A 180 -2.26 16.02 -5.84
C THR A 180 -1.03 15.35 -6.46
N LEU A 181 -0.92 14.01 -6.38
CA LEU A 181 0.19 13.24 -6.96
C LEU A 181 -0.24 12.33 -8.11
N GLY A 182 0.17 12.71 -9.32
CA GLY A 182 0.09 11.93 -10.57
C GLY A 182 -1.28 11.94 -11.24
N GLU A 183 -1.33 11.64 -12.55
CA GLU A 183 -2.55 11.75 -13.36
C GLU A 183 -3.67 10.78 -12.95
N PRO A 184 -4.95 11.20 -12.89
CA PRO A 184 -6.07 10.31 -12.58
C PRO A 184 -6.14 9.14 -13.57
N SER A 185 -5.78 7.93 -13.14
CA SER A 185 -5.96 6.75 -13.97
C SER A 185 -7.42 6.32 -13.99
N ARG A 186 -7.97 6.11 -15.18
CA ARG A 186 -9.31 5.53 -15.37
C ARG A 186 -9.35 4.02 -15.07
N LEU A 187 -8.19 3.39 -14.87
CA LEU A 187 -8.09 1.96 -14.59
C LEU A 187 -8.29 1.68 -13.09
N PRO A 188 -9.28 0.85 -12.70
CA PRO A 188 -9.59 0.60 -11.30
C PRO A 188 -8.42 0.08 -10.47
N THR A 189 -7.56 -0.77 -11.05
CA THR A 189 -6.40 -1.28 -10.31
C THR A 189 -5.35 -0.20 -10.07
N GLU A 190 -5.16 0.72 -11.02
CA GLU A 190 -4.24 1.85 -10.89
C GLU A 190 -4.73 2.87 -9.86
N ARG A 191 -6.05 3.13 -9.79
CA ARG A 191 -6.62 4.00 -8.74
C ARG A 191 -6.34 3.45 -7.34
N ARG A 192 -6.50 2.13 -7.17
CA ARG A 192 -6.29 1.46 -5.88
C ARG A 192 -4.81 1.39 -5.45
N LYS A 193 -3.86 1.68 -6.35
CA LYS A 193 -2.43 1.76 -6.00
C LYS A 193 -2.08 3.02 -5.21
N ARG A 194 -3.00 3.98 -5.11
CA ARG A 194 -2.74 5.28 -4.50
C ARG A 194 -3.15 5.35 -3.03
N GLU A 195 -3.86 4.35 -2.54
CA GLU A 195 -4.10 4.21 -1.10
C GLU A 195 -2.81 3.77 -0.40
N VAL A 196 -2.66 4.15 0.86
CA VAL A 196 -1.63 3.56 1.71
C VAL A 196 -1.93 2.07 1.85
N ALA A 197 -0.90 1.26 1.67
CA ALA A 197 -1.01 -0.18 1.69
C ALA A 197 -0.07 -0.76 2.74
N VAL A 198 -0.59 -1.75 3.47
CA VAL A 198 0.12 -2.41 4.57
C VAL A 198 0.06 -3.93 4.42
N HIS A 199 0.89 -4.59 5.20
CA HIS A 199 0.83 -6.01 5.51
C HIS A 199 0.57 -6.17 7.01
N VAL A 200 0.06 -7.34 7.41
CA VAL A 200 -0.11 -7.67 8.83
C VAL A 200 0.73 -8.89 9.15
N GLY A 201 1.68 -8.72 10.06
CA GLY A 201 2.61 -9.76 10.53
C GLY A 201 1.91 -10.81 11.40
N ARG A 202 2.68 -11.80 11.87
CA ARG A 202 2.16 -12.94 12.63
C ARG A 202 1.43 -12.54 13.92
N ASP A 203 1.91 -11.49 14.58
CA ASP A 203 1.41 -10.99 15.86
C ASP A 203 0.47 -9.78 15.69
N GLY A 204 -0.02 -9.50 14.48
CA GLY A 204 -0.85 -8.33 14.20
C GLY A 204 -0.07 -7.07 13.84
N ALA A 205 1.27 -7.08 13.93
CA ALA A 205 2.09 -5.92 13.57
C ALA A 205 1.75 -5.36 12.18
N VAL A 206 1.46 -4.06 12.10
CA VAL A 206 1.12 -3.37 10.84
C VAL A 206 2.40 -2.92 10.16
N LEU A 207 2.68 -3.48 8.98
CA LEU A 207 3.92 -3.26 8.25
C LEU A 207 3.67 -2.48 6.97
N PHE A 208 4.43 -1.42 6.72
CA PHE A 208 4.33 -0.61 5.52
C PHE A 208 4.64 -1.44 4.25
N ALA A 209 3.83 -1.25 3.20
CA ALA A 209 4.02 -1.88 1.89
C ALA A 209 4.06 -0.87 0.73
N ASP A 210 3.16 0.13 0.67
CA ASP A 210 3.17 1.16 -0.36
C ASP A 210 2.45 2.44 0.11
N GLY A 211 2.65 3.55 -0.62
CA GLY A 211 2.03 4.85 -0.29
C GLY A 211 2.86 5.75 0.62
N ARG A 212 4.20 5.65 0.54
CA ARG A 212 5.16 6.28 1.48
C ARG A 212 4.87 7.76 1.74
N ASN A 213 4.70 8.56 0.69
CA ASN A 213 4.48 10.01 0.82
C ASN A 213 3.27 10.33 1.72
N ARG A 214 2.15 9.63 1.51
CA ARG A 214 0.91 9.88 2.27
C ARG A 214 1.05 9.41 3.72
N LEU A 215 1.69 8.26 3.95
CA LEU A 215 1.94 7.79 5.31
C LEU A 215 2.91 8.71 6.06
N SER A 216 3.98 9.17 5.41
CA SER A 216 4.91 10.14 6.00
C SER A 216 4.20 11.41 6.44
N ILE A 217 3.38 12.00 5.56
CA ILE A 217 2.61 13.22 5.89
C ILE A 217 1.64 12.95 7.05
N ALA A 218 0.91 11.83 7.03
CA ALA A 218 -0.02 11.48 8.11
C ALA A 218 0.67 11.33 9.48
N LYS A 219 1.87 10.72 9.51
CA LYS A 219 2.69 10.60 10.71
C LYS A 219 3.16 11.97 11.21
N LEU A 220 3.68 12.83 10.32
CA LEU A 220 4.18 14.17 10.69
C LEU A 220 3.07 15.10 11.19
N LEU A 221 1.86 14.97 10.64
CA LEU A 221 0.69 15.72 11.10
C LEU A 221 0.06 15.14 12.37
N GLY A 222 0.55 14.00 12.89
CA GLY A 222 0.03 13.37 14.09
C GLY A 222 -1.45 12.96 13.97
N LEU A 223 -1.86 12.46 12.80
CA LEU A 223 -3.24 12.04 12.61
C LEU A 223 -3.54 10.76 13.39
N ASP A 224 -4.68 10.69 14.07
CA ASP A 224 -5.07 9.50 14.87
C ASP A 224 -5.47 8.30 14.01
N SER A 225 -5.81 8.51 12.74
CA SER A 225 -6.37 7.45 11.90
C SER A 225 -6.18 7.69 10.40
N VAL A 226 -5.74 6.64 9.69
CA VAL A 226 -5.68 6.62 8.22
C VAL A 226 -6.27 5.34 7.63
N PRO A 227 -7.08 5.45 6.55
CA PRO A 227 -7.55 4.29 5.81
C PRO A 227 -6.40 3.63 5.04
N VAL A 228 -6.19 2.35 5.27
CA VAL A 228 -5.16 1.54 4.60
C VAL A 228 -5.75 0.28 3.97
N ARG A 229 -5.12 -0.18 2.89
CA ARG A 229 -5.37 -1.49 2.29
C ARG A 229 -4.45 -2.54 2.90
N VAL A 230 -5.01 -3.56 3.51
CA VAL A 230 -4.25 -4.76 3.87
C VAL A 230 -4.06 -5.63 2.64
N LEU A 231 -2.82 -5.72 2.15
CA LEU A 231 -2.49 -6.57 1.02
C LEU A 231 -2.31 -8.01 1.50
N ARG A 232 -1.35 -8.26 2.40
CA ARG A 232 -0.91 -9.58 2.81
C ARG A 232 -1.07 -9.75 4.33
N ARG A 233 -1.43 -10.95 4.76
CA ARG A 233 -1.46 -11.36 6.18
C ARG A 233 -0.58 -12.57 6.40
N HIS A 234 -0.03 -12.68 7.60
CA HIS A 234 0.65 -13.89 8.03
C HIS A 234 -0.37 -15.01 8.27
N ALA A 235 0.03 -16.27 8.10
CA ALA A 235 -0.87 -17.40 8.32
C ALA A 235 -1.37 -17.46 9.77
N ASP A 236 -0.49 -17.24 10.74
CA ASP A 236 -0.84 -17.21 12.18
C ASP A 236 -1.84 -16.10 12.53
N TRP A 237 -1.65 -14.90 11.97
CA TRP A 237 -2.61 -13.82 12.16
C TRP A 237 -3.96 -14.14 11.51
N GLN A 238 -3.96 -14.75 10.33
CA GLN A 238 -5.22 -15.20 9.72
C GLN A 238 -5.91 -16.27 10.57
N ALA A 239 -5.16 -17.19 11.20
CA ALA A 239 -5.73 -18.17 12.12
C ALA A 239 -6.37 -17.49 13.34
N THR A 240 -5.75 -16.44 13.86
CA THR A 240 -6.31 -15.58 14.93
C THR A 240 -7.64 -14.96 14.48
N ARG A 241 -7.69 -14.38 13.27
CA ARG A 241 -8.94 -13.81 12.71
C ARG A 241 -10.03 -14.86 12.54
N ASP A 242 -9.68 -16.06 12.08
CA ASP A 242 -10.63 -17.16 11.93
C ASP A 242 -11.16 -17.64 13.30
N ALA A 243 -10.29 -17.72 14.32
CA ALA A 243 -10.68 -18.03 15.69
C ALA A 243 -11.67 -16.99 16.25
N VAL A 244 -11.37 -15.70 16.09
CA VAL A 244 -12.30 -14.61 16.47
C VAL A 244 -13.64 -14.74 15.74
N ALA A 245 -13.63 -15.03 14.43
CA ALA A 245 -14.87 -15.23 13.67
C ALA A 245 -15.70 -16.45 14.14
N ARG A 246 -15.05 -17.45 14.74
CA ARG A 246 -15.72 -18.59 15.39
C ARG A 246 -16.15 -18.31 16.84
N GLY A 247 -15.85 -17.12 17.38
CA GLY A 247 -16.13 -16.75 18.77
C GLY A 247 -15.16 -17.35 19.78
N GLU A 248 -13.97 -17.76 19.34
CA GLU A 248 -12.92 -18.30 20.20
C GLU A 248 -12.14 -17.14 20.87
N ALA A 249 -11.75 -17.35 22.13
CA ALA A 249 -10.86 -16.41 22.82
C ALA A 249 -9.46 -16.49 22.21
N VAL A 250 -8.88 -15.32 21.92
CA VAL A 250 -7.53 -15.19 21.36
C VAL A 250 -6.70 -14.28 22.24
N ASP A 251 -5.39 -14.52 22.27
CA ASP A 251 -4.41 -13.63 22.90
C ASP A 251 -3.96 -12.58 21.87
N ALA A 252 -4.89 -11.70 21.49
CA ALA A 252 -4.67 -10.58 20.59
C ALA A 252 -5.49 -9.39 21.08
N ASP A 253 -5.04 -8.18 20.76
CA ASP A 253 -5.81 -6.97 21.02
C ASP A 253 -7.18 -7.03 20.31
N SER A 254 -8.26 -7.01 21.08
CA SER A 254 -9.63 -7.09 20.56
C SER A 254 -10.00 -5.89 19.69
N ASP A 255 -9.33 -4.76 19.90
CA ASP A 255 -9.55 -3.53 19.14
C ASP A 255 -8.67 -3.45 17.88
N HIS A 256 -7.89 -4.50 17.61
CA HIS A 256 -7.00 -4.52 16.46
C HIS A 256 -7.79 -4.32 15.14
N PRO A 257 -7.42 -3.34 14.30
CA PRO A 257 -8.25 -2.86 13.18
C PRO A 257 -8.47 -3.85 12.04
N ASP A 258 -7.70 -4.94 12.03
CA ASP A 258 -7.82 -6.02 11.05
C ASP A 258 -8.73 -7.18 11.50
N LEU A 259 -9.18 -7.21 12.76
CA LEU A 259 -10.10 -8.24 13.25
C LEU A 259 -11.50 -8.06 12.63
N PRO A 260 -12.25 -9.16 12.43
CA PRO A 260 -13.65 -9.07 11.99
C PRO A 260 -14.52 -8.42 13.08
N ASP A 261 -15.49 -7.61 12.67
CA ASP A 261 -16.41 -6.92 13.58
C ASP A 261 -17.26 -7.96 14.34
N GLY A 262 -17.08 -8.06 15.68
CA GLY A 262 -17.84 -9.01 16.52
C GLY A 262 -17.14 -9.57 17.78
N ALA A 263 -15.93 -9.13 18.14
CA ALA A 263 -15.18 -9.68 19.28
C ALA A 263 -15.61 -9.15 20.68
N GLY A 264 -16.67 -8.34 20.78
CA GLY A 264 -16.93 -7.50 21.95
C GLY A 264 -18.25 -7.69 22.72
N ASP A 265 -19.13 -8.64 22.38
CA ASP A 265 -20.40 -8.81 23.10
C ASP A 265 -20.60 -10.25 23.59
N GLY A 266 -19.89 -10.58 24.66
CA GLY A 266 -19.96 -11.88 25.34
C GLY A 266 -19.96 -11.78 26.87
N SER A 267 -20.35 -10.64 27.46
CA SER A 267 -20.64 -10.59 28.89
C SER A 267 -21.59 -9.44 29.23
N GLY A 268 -22.77 -9.79 29.76
CA GLY A 268 -23.65 -8.82 30.42
C GLY A 268 -25.11 -8.80 29.97
N THR A 269 -25.86 -9.87 30.23
CA THR A 269 -27.27 -9.73 30.61
C THR A 269 -27.56 -10.62 31.82
N GLY A 270 -27.17 -10.12 32.98
CA GLY A 270 -27.84 -10.44 34.23
C GLY A 270 -28.88 -9.37 34.53
N GLY A 271 -30.07 -9.80 34.92
CA GLY A 271 -30.95 -9.07 35.85
C GLY A 271 -31.87 -8.01 35.24
N GLY A 272 -33.14 -8.39 35.12
CA GLY A 272 -34.29 -7.52 34.91
C GLY A 272 -35.56 -8.34 34.85
#